data_AF-A0A378BKA1-F1
#
_entry.id   AF-A0A378BKA1-F1
#
_cell.length_a   1.000
_cell.length_b   1.000
_cell.length_c   1.000
_cell.angle_alpha   90.00
_cell.angle_beta   90.00
_cell.angle_gamma   90.00
#
_symmetry.space_group_name_H-M   'P 1'
#
loop_
_entity.id
_entity.type
_entity.pdbx_description
1 polymer ?
#
loop_
_entity_poly.entity_id
_entity_poly.type
_entity_poly.pdbx_seq_one_letter_code
_entity_poly.pdbx_strand_id
1 'polypeptide(L)'
;MILDIVLNHSAEIDLEGPTVSLRGIDNRSYYWVREDGDYHNWTGCGNTLNLSHPGVVEWARQCLRFWVDECHVDGFRFDLASVMGRTPEFRQDAPLFEAIRRDSVLSQVKLIAEPWDIGPGGYQVGNFPPLFAEWNDHFRDSARRFWLQQNVSLGDFAQRFAASSDLFARDGKPPSATVNLVTAHDGFTLRDCVCFNQKHNEANGEENRDGTNNNYSNNHGIEGLEVNFAVIERRRASAHALLTTLLLAQGTPNAAGGDEQGHSQHGNNNAYCQDNALTWLDWRQANPGLTAFTAALIHLRRRIPALTRNRWWQEGDGNVRWLNRNGQPLTAAEWQQGAACMQIQLSDRWLLTLNATAEVVDMVLPEGEWRAVPPFAGEDNPVIMAVWHGPAHGVCVFSKVVSPEAFGWTRGGGAAG
;
A
#
# COMPACT_ATOMS: atom_id res chain seq x y z
N MET A 1 -7.28 -2.99 -16.53
CA MET A 1 -7.43 -4.20 -15.71
C MET A 1 -6.06 -4.77 -15.41
N ILE A 2 -5.77 -5.10 -14.16
CA ILE A 2 -4.55 -5.81 -13.74
C ILE A 2 -5.00 -7.16 -13.17
N LEU A 3 -4.35 -8.25 -13.56
CA LEU A 3 -4.65 -9.58 -13.04
C LEU A 3 -3.63 -9.99 -11.97
N ASP A 4 -4.12 -10.50 -10.84
CA ASP A 4 -3.27 -11.28 -9.93
C ASP A 4 -2.97 -12.63 -10.59
N ILE A 5 -1.71 -13.02 -10.67
CA ILE A 5 -1.27 -14.22 -11.39
C ILE A 5 -0.24 -15.02 -10.57
N VAL A 6 -0.50 -16.32 -10.48
CA VAL A 6 0.39 -17.30 -9.86
C VAL A 6 1.15 -18.02 -10.97
N LEU A 7 2.46 -17.78 -11.04
CA LEU A 7 3.40 -18.54 -11.88
C LEU A 7 4.39 -19.35 -11.05
N ASN A 8 4.31 -19.27 -9.72
CA ASN A 8 5.32 -19.78 -8.80
C ASN A 8 5.05 -21.24 -8.36
N HIS A 9 3.80 -21.69 -8.31
CA HIS A 9 3.40 -23.07 -7.97
C HIS A 9 2.21 -23.54 -8.82
N SER A 10 1.87 -24.82 -8.71
CA SER A 10 0.67 -25.42 -9.33
C SER A 10 -0.21 -26.16 -8.31
N ALA A 11 -1.44 -26.44 -8.71
CA ALA A 11 -2.39 -27.26 -7.94
C ALA A 11 -2.01 -28.77 -7.86
N GLU A 12 -0.86 -29.19 -8.38
CA GLU A 12 -0.35 -30.56 -8.18
C GLU A 12 0.27 -30.76 -6.78
N ILE A 13 0.43 -29.69 -5.99
CA ILE A 13 0.94 -29.69 -4.61
C ILE A 13 2.28 -30.45 -4.52
N ASP A 14 2.51 -31.26 -3.50
CA ASP A 14 3.72 -32.06 -3.28
C ASP A 14 3.59 -33.46 -3.90
N LEU A 15 4.54 -34.36 -3.58
CA LEU A 15 4.56 -35.73 -4.08
C LEU A 15 3.29 -36.53 -3.78
N GLU A 16 2.57 -36.21 -2.71
CA GLU A 16 1.30 -36.86 -2.33
C GLU A 16 0.09 -36.25 -3.05
N GLY A 17 0.28 -35.10 -3.69
CA GLY A 17 -0.72 -34.41 -4.48
C GLY A 17 -1.10 -35.11 -5.80
N PRO A 18 -2.10 -34.59 -6.51
CA PRO A 18 -2.59 -35.20 -7.74
C PRO A 18 -1.60 -35.06 -8.91
N THR A 19 -1.67 -35.99 -9.86
CA THR A 19 -1.02 -35.84 -11.17
C THR A 19 -2.09 -35.47 -12.20
N VAL A 20 -2.08 -34.21 -12.65
CA VAL A 20 -3.10 -33.68 -13.58
C VAL A 20 -2.50 -33.08 -14.86
N SER A 21 -1.28 -32.54 -14.82
CA SER A 21 -0.66 -31.86 -15.96
C SER A 21 0.87 -31.94 -15.92
N LEU A 22 1.55 -30.94 -15.35
CA LEU A 22 2.98 -30.71 -15.51
C LEU A 22 3.82 -31.89 -15.01
N ARG A 23 3.44 -32.48 -13.87
CA ARG A 23 4.08 -33.67 -13.28
C ARG A 23 4.05 -34.86 -14.22
N GLY A 24 2.92 -35.10 -14.88
CA GLY A 24 2.75 -36.22 -15.81
C GLY A 24 3.40 -35.99 -17.17
N ILE A 25 3.56 -34.74 -17.58
CA ILE A 25 4.19 -34.37 -18.86
C ILE A 25 5.71 -34.40 -18.75
N ASP A 26 6.27 -33.62 -17.83
CA ASP A 26 7.72 -33.56 -17.58
C ASP A 26 8.01 -32.93 -16.21
N ASN A 27 7.88 -33.74 -15.16
CA ASN A 27 8.11 -33.32 -13.77
C ASN A 27 9.47 -32.63 -13.57
N ARG A 28 10.52 -33.17 -14.19
CA ARG A 28 11.91 -32.75 -13.96
C ARG A 28 12.20 -31.38 -14.58
N SER A 29 11.51 -31.04 -15.66
CA SER A 29 11.66 -29.73 -16.31
C SER A 29 10.79 -28.65 -15.68
N TYR A 30 9.53 -28.98 -15.33
CA TYR A 30 8.58 -27.98 -14.83
C TYR A 30 8.80 -27.56 -13.39
N TYR A 31 9.36 -28.42 -12.54
CA TYR A 31 9.51 -28.15 -11.10
C TYR A 31 10.97 -28.10 -10.66
N TRP A 32 11.21 -27.36 -9.59
CA TRP A 32 12.44 -27.47 -8.82
C TRP A 32 12.42 -28.77 -7.99
N VAL A 33 13.20 -29.76 -8.44
CA VAL A 33 13.33 -31.07 -7.79
C VAL A 33 14.69 -31.17 -7.09
N ARG A 34 14.68 -31.59 -5.83
CA ARG A 34 15.86 -31.84 -4.99
C ARG A 34 16.58 -33.12 -5.44
N GLU A 35 17.79 -33.34 -4.93
CA GLU A 35 18.56 -34.56 -5.22
C GLU A 35 17.88 -35.86 -4.74
N ASP A 36 17.08 -35.78 -3.68
CA ASP A 36 16.30 -36.91 -3.14
C ASP A 36 15.01 -37.21 -3.93
N GLY A 37 14.72 -36.43 -4.97
CA GLY A 37 13.56 -36.59 -5.84
C GLY A 37 12.29 -35.89 -5.37
N ASP A 38 12.31 -35.25 -4.20
CA ASP A 38 11.21 -34.43 -3.68
C ASP A 38 11.32 -32.97 -4.18
N TYR A 39 10.28 -32.16 -3.96
CA TYR A 39 10.24 -30.78 -4.45
C TYR A 39 10.94 -29.80 -3.52
N HIS A 40 11.46 -28.72 -4.11
CA HIS A 40 11.72 -27.48 -3.37
C HIS A 40 10.38 -26.77 -3.14
N ASN A 41 10.04 -26.53 -1.87
CA ASN A 41 8.80 -25.85 -1.48
C ASN A 41 9.07 -24.41 -1.01
N TRP A 42 9.59 -23.56 -1.90
CA TRP A 42 9.86 -22.14 -1.59
C TRP A 42 8.59 -21.27 -1.58
N THR A 43 7.47 -21.82 -2.06
CA THR A 43 6.16 -21.16 -2.12
C THR A 43 5.32 -21.44 -0.87
N GLY A 44 5.58 -22.56 -0.19
CA GLY A 44 4.71 -23.08 0.87
C GLY A 44 3.53 -23.91 0.36
N CYS A 45 3.38 -24.05 -0.95
CA CYS A 45 2.26 -24.72 -1.61
C CYS A 45 2.57 -26.15 -2.06
N GLY A 46 3.72 -26.71 -1.68
CA GLY A 46 4.13 -28.10 -1.95
C GLY A 46 5.11 -28.25 -3.11
N ASN A 47 5.01 -27.39 -4.14
CA ASN A 47 5.95 -27.35 -5.27
C ASN A 47 6.36 -25.91 -5.63
N THR A 48 7.43 -25.79 -6.41
CA THR A 48 7.86 -24.53 -7.01
C THR A 48 8.18 -24.74 -8.49
N LEU A 49 7.59 -23.93 -9.38
CA LEU A 49 7.86 -23.99 -10.82
C LEU A 49 9.30 -23.54 -11.13
N ASN A 50 9.94 -24.23 -12.05
CA ASN A 50 11.29 -23.92 -12.50
C ASN A 50 11.27 -22.86 -13.62
N LEU A 51 11.05 -21.61 -13.23
CA LEU A 51 11.06 -20.45 -14.14
C LEU A 51 12.46 -20.05 -14.65
N SER A 52 13.48 -20.90 -14.44
CA SER A 52 14.81 -20.77 -15.06
C SER A 52 15.00 -21.71 -16.26
N HIS A 53 14.17 -22.76 -16.36
CA HIS A 53 14.26 -23.72 -17.45
C HIS A 53 13.71 -23.11 -18.76
N PRO A 54 14.43 -23.18 -19.89
CA PRO A 54 14.04 -22.48 -21.12
C PRO A 54 12.61 -22.78 -21.62
N GLY A 55 12.18 -24.04 -21.53
CA GLY A 55 10.82 -24.44 -21.93
C GLY A 55 9.74 -23.86 -21.02
N VAL A 56 10.02 -23.73 -19.72
CA VAL A 56 9.07 -23.19 -18.74
C VAL A 56 9.04 -21.65 -18.82
N VAL A 57 10.19 -21.02 -19.10
CA VAL A 57 10.26 -19.58 -19.41
C VAL A 57 9.39 -19.24 -20.61
N GLU A 58 9.49 -20.01 -21.69
CA GLU A 58 8.68 -19.78 -22.89
C GLU A 58 7.20 -20.03 -22.62
N TRP A 59 6.86 -21.08 -21.87
CA TRP A 59 5.49 -21.32 -21.42
C TRP A 59 4.92 -20.13 -20.61
N ALA A 60 5.66 -19.64 -19.62
CA ALA A 60 5.25 -18.50 -18.80
C ALA A 60 5.11 -17.23 -19.64
N ARG A 61 6.06 -16.96 -20.54
CA ARG A 61 6.00 -15.82 -21.47
C ARG A 61 4.76 -15.90 -22.37
N GLN A 62 4.48 -17.06 -22.96
CA GLN A 62 3.30 -17.26 -23.81
C GLN A 62 2.00 -17.13 -23.01
N CYS A 63 1.94 -17.62 -21.78
CA CYS A 63 0.81 -17.43 -20.87
C CYS A 63 0.51 -15.94 -20.65
N LEU A 64 1.55 -15.15 -20.32
CA LEU A 64 1.41 -13.70 -20.15
C LEU A 64 0.98 -13.02 -21.46
N ARG A 65 1.57 -13.43 -22.60
CA ARG A 65 1.20 -12.90 -23.93
C ARG A 65 -0.26 -13.17 -24.25
N PHE A 66 -0.75 -14.38 -23.99
CA PHE A 66 -2.16 -14.72 -24.20
C PHE A 66 -3.10 -13.77 -23.45
N TRP A 67 -2.85 -13.53 -22.17
CA TRP A 67 -3.67 -12.61 -21.38
C TRP A 67 -3.63 -11.16 -21.91
N VAL A 68 -2.50 -10.70 -22.43
CA VAL A 68 -2.41 -9.35 -22.99
C VAL A 68 -3.03 -9.28 -24.39
N ASP A 69 -2.68 -10.20 -25.29
CA ASP A 69 -3.10 -10.16 -26.70
C ASP A 69 -4.57 -10.53 -26.88
N GLU A 70 -5.02 -11.58 -26.20
CA GLU A 70 -6.35 -12.16 -26.42
C GLU A 70 -7.38 -11.62 -25.42
N CYS A 71 -6.95 -11.33 -24.19
CA CYS A 71 -7.83 -10.84 -23.14
C CYS A 71 -7.66 -9.35 -22.83
N HIS A 72 -6.73 -8.66 -23.51
CA HIS A 72 -6.48 -7.22 -23.37
C HIS A 72 -6.21 -6.77 -21.93
N VAL A 73 -5.48 -7.58 -21.17
CA VAL A 73 -5.03 -7.27 -19.81
C VAL A 73 -3.96 -6.17 -19.86
N ASP A 74 -4.09 -5.12 -19.02
CA ASP A 74 -3.16 -3.97 -19.00
C ASP A 74 -1.91 -4.21 -18.12
N GLY A 75 -1.84 -5.33 -17.42
CA GLY A 75 -0.74 -5.69 -16.54
C GLY A 75 -1.05 -6.80 -15.54
N PHE A 76 -0.04 -7.15 -14.76
CA PHE A 76 -0.08 -8.26 -13.80
C PHE A 76 0.44 -7.84 -12.43
N ARG A 77 -0.15 -8.41 -11.37
CA ARG A 77 0.47 -8.54 -10.06
C ARG A 77 0.90 -10.00 -9.91
N PHE A 78 2.19 -10.23 -9.73
CA PHE A 78 2.77 -11.56 -9.60
C PHE A 78 2.80 -11.95 -8.12
N ASP A 79 2.09 -13.04 -7.80
CA ASP A 79 2.15 -13.72 -6.51
C ASP A 79 3.53 -14.36 -6.28
N LEU A 80 4.06 -14.24 -5.07
CA LEU A 80 5.37 -14.73 -4.64
C LEU A 80 6.46 -14.55 -5.72
N ALA A 81 6.58 -13.33 -6.24
CA ALA A 81 7.28 -13.03 -7.48
C ALA A 81 8.78 -13.30 -7.41
N SER A 82 9.36 -13.48 -6.22
CA SER A 82 10.76 -13.86 -6.05
C SER A 82 11.09 -15.17 -6.76
N VAL A 83 10.14 -16.09 -6.89
CA VAL A 83 10.32 -17.35 -7.65
C VAL A 83 10.65 -17.09 -9.13
N MET A 84 10.13 -16.00 -9.72
CA MET A 84 10.45 -15.63 -11.11
C MET A 84 11.94 -15.33 -11.32
N GLY A 85 12.62 -14.89 -10.26
CA GLY A 85 14.04 -14.59 -10.27
C GLY A 85 14.94 -15.75 -9.88
N ARG A 86 14.39 -16.91 -9.46
CA ARG A 86 15.20 -18.01 -8.91
C ARG A 86 15.94 -18.78 -9.99
N THR A 87 17.26 -18.79 -9.88
CA THR A 87 18.20 -19.65 -10.62
C THR A 87 19.12 -20.38 -9.62
N PRO A 88 18.60 -21.35 -8.87
CA PRO A 88 18.64 -21.43 -7.38
C PRO A 88 18.46 -20.15 -6.56
N GLU A 89 19.41 -19.21 -6.62
CA GLU A 89 19.31 -17.91 -5.93
C GLU A 89 18.51 -16.91 -6.76
N PHE A 90 17.96 -15.87 -6.12
CA PHE A 90 17.31 -14.79 -6.84
C PHE A 90 18.33 -13.97 -7.65
N ARG A 91 17.96 -13.67 -8.90
CA ARG A 91 18.72 -12.82 -9.81
C ARG A 91 17.80 -11.85 -10.55
N GLN A 92 18.19 -10.57 -10.57
CA GLN A 92 17.51 -9.54 -11.36
C GLN A 92 17.58 -9.78 -12.87
N ASP A 93 18.62 -10.45 -13.34
CA ASP A 93 18.85 -10.82 -14.74
C ASP A 93 18.40 -12.26 -15.05
N ALA A 94 17.51 -12.84 -14.22
CA ALA A 94 17.00 -14.20 -14.42
C ALA A 94 16.31 -14.36 -15.79
N PRO A 95 16.29 -15.59 -16.36
CA PRO A 95 15.78 -15.85 -17.70
C PRO A 95 14.36 -15.32 -17.97
N LEU A 96 13.42 -15.48 -17.02
CA LEU A 96 12.06 -15.00 -17.20
C LEU A 96 11.98 -13.47 -17.21
N PHE A 97 12.72 -12.78 -16.34
CA PHE A 97 12.77 -11.31 -16.35
C PHE A 97 13.36 -10.77 -17.65
N GLU A 98 14.43 -11.37 -18.16
CA GLU A 98 15.01 -11.00 -19.45
C GLU A 98 14.06 -11.29 -20.63
N ALA A 99 13.33 -12.39 -20.59
CA ALA A 99 12.31 -12.71 -21.60
C ALA A 99 11.20 -11.66 -21.61
N ILE A 100 10.66 -11.29 -20.45
CA ILE A 100 9.64 -10.23 -20.31
C ILE A 100 10.18 -8.88 -20.80
N ARG A 101 11.40 -8.52 -20.40
CA ARG A 101 12.04 -7.24 -20.76
C ARG A 101 12.26 -7.10 -22.27
N ARG A 102 12.59 -8.19 -22.95
CA ARG A 102 12.88 -8.20 -24.40
C ARG A 102 11.62 -8.38 -25.26
N ASP A 103 10.53 -8.86 -24.67
CA ASP A 103 9.25 -9.01 -25.36
C ASP A 103 8.64 -7.64 -25.65
N SER A 104 8.32 -7.38 -26.92
CA SER A 104 7.87 -6.06 -27.39
C SER A 104 6.52 -5.63 -26.83
N VAL A 105 5.75 -6.54 -26.24
CA VAL A 105 4.43 -6.24 -25.66
C VAL A 105 4.45 -6.37 -24.15
N LEU A 106 5.05 -7.43 -23.60
CA LEU A 106 5.10 -7.57 -22.13
C LEU A 106 5.94 -6.47 -21.47
N SER A 107 6.93 -5.92 -22.17
CA SER A 107 7.68 -4.76 -21.69
C SER A 107 6.86 -3.46 -21.60
N GLN A 108 5.65 -3.42 -22.17
CA GLN A 108 4.78 -2.22 -22.22
C GLN A 108 3.61 -2.28 -21.23
N VAL A 109 3.34 -3.43 -20.62
CA VAL A 109 2.26 -3.58 -19.62
C VAL A 109 2.77 -3.26 -18.22
N LYS A 110 1.84 -3.08 -17.27
CA LYS A 110 2.22 -2.86 -15.86
C LYS A 110 2.64 -4.18 -15.22
N LEU A 111 3.78 -4.17 -14.55
CA LEU A 111 4.30 -5.34 -13.85
C LEU A 111 4.45 -4.98 -12.37
N ILE A 112 3.75 -5.71 -11.50
CA ILE A 112 3.76 -5.51 -10.05
C ILE A 112 4.19 -6.81 -9.40
N ALA A 113 5.18 -6.78 -8.53
CA ALA A 113 5.66 -7.95 -7.80
C ALA A 113 5.14 -7.95 -6.36
N GLU A 114 4.80 -9.12 -5.84
CA GLU A 114 5.00 -9.44 -4.42
C GLU A 114 6.47 -9.84 -4.23
N PRO A 115 7.32 -8.96 -3.67
CA PRO A 115 8.77 -9.12 -3.76
C PRO A 115 9.35 -10.04 -2.68
N TRP A 116 8.66 -11.13 -2.37
CA TRP A 116 9.13 -12.16 -1.46
C TRP A 116 8.60 -13.55 -1.82
N ASP A 117 9.29 -14.58 -1.34
CA ASP A 117 8.77 -15.93 -1.17
C ASP A 117 9.22 -16.47 0.21
N ILE A 118 8.74 -17.64 0.63
CA ILE A 118 9.04 -18.18 1.98
C ILE A 118 10.38 -18.94 2.04
N GLY A 119 11.03 -19.15 0.90
CA GLY A 119 12.30 -19.85 0.82
C GLY A 119 13.47 -19.01 1.35
N PRO A 120 14.60 -19.64 1.73
CA PRO A 120 15.81 -18.91 2.08
C PRO A 120 16.23 -17.97 0.95
N GLY A 121 16.59 -16.72 1.31
CA GLY A 121 16.90 -15.67 0.33
C GLY A 121 15.68 -15.20 -0.49
N GLY A 122 14.46 -15.52 -0.07
CA GLY A 122 13.24 -15.16 -0.79
C GLY A 122 12.86 -13.69 -0.67
N TYR A 123 13.31 -12.98 0.37
CA TYR A 123 12.98 -11.56 0.59
C TYR A 123 13.78 -10.62 -0.32
N GLN A 124 13.11 -9.99 -1.28
CA GLN A 124 13.72 -9.27 -2.40
C GLN A 124 13.16 -7.84 -2.58
N VAL A 125 12.65 -7.23 -1.51
CA VAL A 125 12.09 -5.87 -1.55
C VAL A 125 13.09 -4.86 -2.13
N GLY A 126 12.60 -4.12 -3.13
CA GLY A 126 13.34 -3.14 -3.91
C GLY A 126 14.31 -3.76 -4.93
N ASN A 127 14.48 -5.08 -4.95
CA ASN A 127 15.48 -5.79 -5.74
C ASN A 127 14.89 -6.36 -7.04
N PHE A 128 13.69 -5.97 -7.46
CA PHE A 128 13.17 -6.37 -8.79
C PHE A 128 13.75 -5.51 -9.91
N PRO A 129 13.75 -5.99 -11.18
CA PRO A 129 14.17 -5.19 -12.32
C PRO A 129 13.42 -3.85 -12.42
N PRO A 130 14.01 -2.78 -13.02
CA PRO A 130 13.39 -1.45 -13.06
C PRO A 130 11.99 -1.35 -13.69
N LEU A 131 11.59 -2.34 -14.51
CA LEU A 131 10.25 -2.41 -15.10
C LEU A 131 9.14 -2.73 -14.08
N PHE A 132 9.49 -3.31 -12.93
CA PHE A 132 8.53 -3.75 -11.93
C PHE A 132 8.30 -2.67 -10.88
N ALA A 133 7.03 -2.46 -10.54
CA ALA A 133 6.64 -1.94 -9.25
C ALA A 133 6.54 -3.09 -8.24
N GLU A 134 6.57 -2.79 -6.96
CA GLU A 134 6.62 -3.81 -5.90
C GLU A 134 5.66 -3.43 -4.77
N TRP A 135 4.92 -4.42 -4.26
CA TRP A 135 4.20 -4.29 -3.01
C TRP A 135 5.16 -3.92 -1.87
N ASN A 136 4.75 -2.94 -1.08
CA ASN A 136 5.55 -2.41 0.02
C ASN A 136 4.95 -2.81 1.38
N ASP A 137 5.36 -3.97 1.89
CA ASP A 137 5.04 -4.46 3.22
C ASP A 137 5.58 -3.55 4.33
N HIS A 138 6.75 -2.92 4.15
CA HIS A 138 7.26 -1.93 5.09
C HIS A 138 6.30 -0.73 5.25
N PHE A 139 5.70 -0.24 4.16
CA PHE A 139 4.68 0.81 4.23
C PHE A 139 3.47 0.33 5.04
N ARG A 140 2.97 -0.88 4.74
CA ARG A 140 1.83 -1.51 5.44
C ARG A 140 2.08 -1.55 6.95
N ASP A 141 3.20 -2.13 7.34
CA ASP A 141 3.51 -2.40 8.74
C ASP A 141 3.82 -1.10 9.49
N SER A 142 4.60 -0.19 8.91
CA SER A 142 4.89 1.11 9.52
C SER A 142 3.65 2.00 9.63
N ALA A 143 2.78 2.05 8.63
CA ALA A 143 1.55 2.85 8.69
C ALA A 143 0.61 2.33 9.79
N ARG A 144 0.40 1.00 9.86
CA ARG A 144 -0.39 0.37 10.92
C ARG A 144 0.22 0.64 12.29
N ARG A 145 1.53 0.39 12.45
CA ARG A 145 2.23 0.60 13.72
C ARG A 145 2.26 2.06 14.17
N PHE A 146 2.40 3.01 13.25
CA PHE A 146 2.38 4.44 13.56
C PHE A 146 1.03 4.86 14.15
N TRP A 147 -0.07 4.47 13.52
CA TRP A 147 -1.42 4.87 13.96
C TRP A 147 -2.01 3.99 15.06
N LEU A 148 -1.70 2.70 15.11
CA LEU A 148 -2.40 1.76 15.98
C LEU A 148 -1.56 1.32 17.19
N GLN A 149 -0.23 1.42 17.11
CA GLN A 149 0.69 0.97 18.17
C GLN A 149 1.64 2.06 18.68
N GLN A 150 1.74 3.20 17.99
CA GLN A 150 2.57 4.36 18.37
C GLN A 150 4.05 4.01 18.62
N ASN A 151 4.59 3.02 17.90
CA ASN A 151 5.96 2.50 18.09
C ASN A 151 6.83 2.63 16.82
N VAL A 152 6.62 3.72 16.06
CA VAL A 152 7.36 4.07 14.84
C VAL A 152 7.85 5.51 15.01
N SER A 153 9.12 5.78 14.68
CA SER A 153 9.66 7.14 14.74
C SER A 153 9.02 8.05 13.68
N LEU A 154 9.06 9.37 13.88
CA LEU A 154 8.62 10.31 12.85
C LEU A 154 9.43 10.13 11.56
N GLY A 155 10.73 9.82 11.68
CA GLY A 155 11.63 9.59 10.56
C GLY A 155 11.22 8.39 9.71
N ASP A 156 10.98 7.26 10.37
CA ASP A 156 10.54 6.05 9.68
C ASP A 156 9.19 6.25 8.99
N PHE A 157 8.24 6.92 9.66
CA PHE A 157 6.95 7.23 9.04
C PHE A 157 7.10 8.15 7.82
N ALA A 158 7.89 9.22 7.92
CA ALA A 158 8.14 10.14 6.82
C ALA A 158 8.84 9.44 5.64
N GLN A 159 9.76 8.52 5.93
CA GLN A 159 10.44 7.69 4.94
C GLN A 159 9.42 6.86 4.13
N ARG A 160 8.45 6.22 4.80
CA ARG A 160 7.38 5.48 4.12
C ARG A 160 6.44 6.40 3.34
N PHE A 161 6.08 7.55 3.94
CA PHE A 161 5.22 8.54 3.29
C PHE A 161 5.86 9.13 2.01
N ALA A 162 7.18 9.25 1.97
CA ALA A 162 7.98 9.74 0.84
C ALA A 162 8.40 8.61 -0.12
N ALA A 163 7.48 7.70 -0.43
CA ALA A 163 7.66 6.61 -1.38
C ALA A 163 8.82 5.64 -1.05
N SER A 164 9.23 5.53 0.22
CA SER A 164 10.28 4.60 0.67
C SER A 164 11.55 4.69 -0.18
N SER A 165 12.08 5.90 -0.34
CA SER A 165 13.26 6.17 -1.18
C SER A 165 14.49 5.33 -0.81
N ASP A 166 14.63 4.95 0.46
CA ASP A 166 15.63 4.02 1.00
C ASP A 166 15.60 2.64 0.33
N LEU A 167 14.43 2.19 -0.14
CA LEU A 167 14.23 0.91 -0.80
C LEU A 167 14.20 1.05 -2.33
N PHE A 168 13.60 2.12 -2.85
CA PHE A 168 13.23 2.22 -4.27
C PHE A 168 13.93 3.34 -5.04
N ALA A 169 14.60 4.31 -4.42
CA ALA A 169 15.31 5.39 -5.14
C ALA A 169 16.68 4.93 -5.65
N ARG A 170 16.68 3.85 -6.44
CA ARG A 170 17.84 3.23 -7.08
C ARG A 170 17.46 2.74 -8.48
N ASP A 171 18.47 2.44 -9.29
CA ASP A 171 18.31 1.79 -10.61
C ASP A 171 17.35 2.51 -11.59
N GLY A 172 17.19 3.82 -11.41
CA GLY A 172 16.30 4.64 -12.23
C GLY A 172 14.80 4.46 -11.93
N LYS A 173 14.42 3.71 -10.89
CA LYS A 173 13.02 3.52 -10.50
C LYS A 173 12.37 4.85 -10.08
N PRO A 174 11.16 5.16 -10.57
CA PRO A 174 10.39 6.31 -10.10
C PRO A 174 9.69 6.01 -8.76
N PRO A 175 9.19 7.01 -8.03
CA PRO A 175 8.39 6.79 -6.82
C PRO A 175 7.20 5.85 -7.02
N SER A 176 6.60 5.79 -8.23
CA SER A 176 5.51 4.86 -8.53
C SER A 176 5.91 3.38 -8.50
N ALA A 177 7.21 3.06 -8.42
CA ALA A 177 7.70 1.70 -8.24
C ALA A 177 7.33 1.12 -6.86
N THR A 178 7.06 1.96 -5.86
CA THR A 178 6.47 1.48 -4.62
C THR A 178 4.94 1.44 -4.73
N VAL A 179 4.37 0.27 -4.51
CA VAL A 179 2.93 0.07 -4.34
C VAL A 179 2.64 0.07 -2.85
N ASN A 180 2.16 1.21 -2.35
CA ASN A 180 1.80 1.38 -0.94
C ASN A 180 0.46 0.71 -0.68
N LEU A 181 0.36 -0.09 0.37
CA LEU A 181 -0.88 -0.70 0.84
C LEU A 181 -0.95 -0.63 2.37
N VAL A 182 -2.15 -0.45 2.92
CA VAL A 182 -2.40 -0.66 4.36
C VAL A 182 -3.01 -2.03 4.61
N THR A 183 -3.71 -2.58 3.63
CA THR A 183 -4.53 -3.80 3.67
C THR A 183 -4.47 -4.43 2.29
N ALA A 184 -4.68 -5.74 2.24
CA ALA A 184 -4.74 -6.54 1.02
C ALA A 184 -5.76 -7.67 1.24
N HIS A 185 -5.81 -8.63 0.32
CA HIS A 185 -6.56 -9.88 0.56
C HIS A 185 -5.94 -10.71 1.69
N ASP A 186 -4.61 -10.62 1.88
CA ASP A 186 -3.92 -11.23 3.02
C ASP A 186 -4.01 -10.35 4.27
N GLY A 187 -4.33 -10.97 5.40
CA GLY A 187 -4.45 -10.30 6.68
C GLY A 187 -5.84 -9.70 6.91
N PHE A 188 -5.91 -8.79 7.87
CA PHE A 188 -7.14 -8.07 8.17
C PHE A 188 -7.52 -7.06 7.08
N THR A 189 -8.83 -6.90 6.89
CA THR A 189 -9.45 -5.70 6.29
C THR A 189 -9.12 -4.44 7.08
N LEU A 190 -9.37 -3.24 6.52
CA LEU A 190 -9.14 -1.99 7.24
C LEU A 190 -9.98 -1.90 8.51
N ARG A 191 -11.24 -2.33 8.43
CA ARG A 191 -12.14 -2.32 9.59
C ARG A 191 -11.65 -3.29 10.65
N ASP A 192 -11.18 -4.47 10.26
CA ASP A 192 -10.73 -5.47 11.23
C ASP A 192 -9.40 -5.08 11.89
N CYS A 193 -8.52 -4.35 11.19
CA CYS A 193 -7.32 -3.76 11.79
C CYS A 193 -7.62 -2.85 12.99
N VAL A 194 -8.81 -2.23 13.03
CA VAL A 194 -9.23 -1.37 14.14
C VAL A 194 -10.25 -2.05 15.07
N CYS A 195 -10.62 -3.31 14.82
CA CYS A 195 -11.63 -4.03 15.63
C CYS A 195 -11.08 -5.25 16.36
N PHE A 196 -9.94 -5.79 15.94
CA PHE A 196 -9.42 -7.06 16.45
C PHE A 196 -7.93 -6.97 16.78
N ASN A 197 -7.53 -7.50 17.94
CA ASN A 197 -6.14 -7.72 18.30
C ASN A 197 -5.68 -9.13 17.97
N GLN A 198 -6.61 -10.10 17.97
CA GLN A 198 -6.33 -11.50 17.65
C GLN A 198 -7.04 -11.89 16.37
N LYS A 199 -6.45 -12.84 15.64
CA LYS A 199 -7.11 -13.49 14.52
C LYS A 199 -8.15 -14.49 15.03
N HIS A 200 -9.25 -14.61 14.30
CA HIS A 200 -10.39 -15.50 14.53
C HIS A 200 -10.61 -16.31 13.25
N ASN A 201 -9.65 -17.19 12.95
CA ASN A 201 -9.62 -18.03 11.74
C ASN A 201 -10.25 -19.41 11.98
N GLU A 202 -11.01 -19.61 13.06
CA GLU A 202 -11.59 -20.91 13.42
C GLU A 202 -12.43 -21.50 12.29
N ALA A 203 -13.09 -20.65 11.51
CA ALA A 203 -13.88 -21.06 10.35
C ALA A 203 -13.07 -21.77 9.25
N ASN A 204 -11.74 -21.59 9.23
CA ASN A 204 -10.85 -22.23 8.25
C ASN A 204 -10.56 -23.70 8.58
N GLY A 205 -10.90 -24.17 9.79
CA GLY A 205 -10.76 -25.57 10.19
C GLY A 205 -9.36 -25.98 10.67
N GLU A 206 -8.44 -25.02 10.84
CA GLU A 206 -7.05 -25.27 11.26
C GLU A 206 -6.78 -24.89 12.73
N GLU A 207 -7.84 -24.82 13.55
CA GLU A 207 -7.77 -24.44 14.98
C GLU A 207 -7.04 -23.10 15.20
N ASN A 208 -7.30 -22.13 14.32
CA ASN A 208 -6.72 -20.78 14.34
C ASN A 208 -5.18 -20.74 14.18
N ARG A 209 -4.56 -21.81 13.67
CA ARG A 209 -3.10 -21.86 13.42
C ARG A 209 -2.67 -21.07 12.20
N ASP A 210 -3.50 -21.06 11.17
CA ASP A 210 -3.24 -20.43 9.87
C ASP A 210 -3.32 -18.89 9.93
N GLY A 211 -2.69 -18.21 8.96
CA GLY A 211 -2.64 -16.75 8.91
C GLY A 211 -1.56 -16.10 9.79
N THR A 212 -1.21 -14.85 9.48
CA THR A 212 -0.16 -14.11 10.20
C THR A 212 -0.54 -13.84 11.66
N ASN A 213 0.44 -13.88 12.56
CA ASN A 213 0.27 -13.45 13.97
C ASN A 213 0.66 -11.98 14.19
N ASN A 214 1.28 -11.33 13.19
CA ASN A 214 1.78 -9.96 13.27
C ASN A 214 0.88 -9.03 12.46
N ASN A 215 -0.31 -8.73 12.96
CA ASN A 215 -1.29 -7.90 12.25
C ASN A 215 -1.06 -6.40 12.42
N TYR A 216 -0.34 -5.99 13.46
CA TYR A 216 -0.15 -4.60 13.88
C TYR A 216 -1.47 -3.83 14.05
N SER A 217 -2.51 -4.52 14.50
CA SER A 217 -3.86 -4.00 14.72
C SER A 217 -4.06 -3.46 16.14
N ASN A 218 -5.19 -2.78 16.36
CA ASN A 218 -5.62 -2.32 17.68
C ASN A 218 -7.16 -2.28 17.74
N ASN A 219 -7.76 -3.07 18.63
CA ASN A 219 -9.22 -3.15 18.80
C ASN A 219 -9.86 -1.92 19.49
N HIS A 220 -9.05 -0.94 19.90
CA HIS A 220 -9.45 0.28 20.63
C HIS A 220 -10.13 0.03 21.99
N GLY A 221 -9.81 -1.11 22.62
CA GLY A 221 -10.15 -1.48 23.99
C GLY A 221 -11.20 -2.59 24.13
N ILE A 222 -11.91 -2.94 23.05
CA ILE A 222 -12.93 -4.02 23.06
C ILE A 222 -12.73 -4.85 21.80
N GLU A 223 -12.62 -6.17 21.90
CA GLU A 223 -12.48 -7.06 20.75
C GLU A 223 -13.81 -7.20 19.99
N GLY A 224 -13.77 -7.21 18.67
CA GLY A 224 -14.96 -7.45 17.84
C GLY A 224 -15.69 -6.19 17.38
N LEU A 225 -16.74 -6.38 16.58
CA LEU A 225 -17.47 -5.29 15.92
C LEU A 225 -18.50 -4.60 16.83
N GLU A 226 -19.07 -5.32 17.79
CA GLU A 226 -20.13 -4.82 18.67
C GLU A 226 -19.57 -4.05 19.86
N VAL A 227 -19.68 -2.72 19.82
CA VAL A 227 -19.06 -1.83 20.82
C VAL A 227 -19.90 -0.58 21.06
N ASN A 228 -19.58 0.17 22.12
CA ASN A 228 -20.23 1.45 22.41
C ASN A 228 -19.77 2.57 21.46
N PHE A 229 -20.56 3.65 21.39
CA PHE A 229 -20.32 4.78 20.49
C PHE A 229 -18.92 5.41 20.63
N ALA A 230 -18.38 5.50 21.84
CA ALA A 230 -17.05 6.08 22.06
C ALA A 230 -15.94 5.26 21.39
N VAL A 231 -16.04 3.92 21.38
CA VAL A 231 -15.09 3.05 20.67
C VAL A 231 -15.27 3.19 19.15
N ILE A 232 -16.51 3.24 18.66
CA ILE A 232 -16.81 3.45 17.22
C ILE A 232 -16.12 4.70 16.69
N GLU A 233 -16.23 5.83 17.41
CA GLU A 233 -15.64 7.09 16.98
C GLU A 233 -14.10 7.06 16.95
N ARG A 234 -13.46 6.36 17.92
CA ARG A 234 -12.00 6.16 17.92
C ARG A 234 -11.52 5.30 16.76
N ARG A 235 -12.25 4.22 16.46
CA ARG A 235 -11.98 3.34 15.31
C ARG A 235 -12.15 4.10 14.00
N ARG A 236 -13.20 4.93 13.88
CA ARG A 236 -13.43 5.80 12.72
C ARG A 236 -12.26 6.77 12.52
N ALA A 237 -11.76 7.41 13.59
CA ALA A 237 -10.61 8.30 13.49
C ALA A 237 -9.37 7.58 12.92
N SER A 238 -9.08 6.38 13.42
CA SER A 238 -7.92 5.59 12.98
C SER A 238 -8.08 5.07 11.55
N ALA A 239 -9.29 4.63 11.16
CA ALA A 239 -9.59 4.24 9.79
C ALA A 239 -9.43 5.41 8.81
N HIS A 240 -9.92 6.61 9.17
CA HIS A 240 -9.70 7.82 8.39
C HIS A 240 -8.21 8.19 8.30
N ALA A 241 -7.45 8.03 9.38
CA ALA A 241 -6.01 8.30 9.41
C ALA A 241 -5.21 7.36 8.51
N LEU A 242 -5.52 6.06 8.55
CA LEU A 242 -4.92 5.04 7.69
C LEU A 242 -5.25 5.27 6.21
N LEU A 243 -6.52 5.54 5.86
CA LEU A 243 -6.93 5.87 4.49
C LEU A 243 -6.26 7.14 3.97
N THR A 244 -6.17 8.18 4.82
CA THR A 244 -5.51 9.44 4.45
C THR A 244 -4.02 9.21 4.21
N THR A 245 -3.37 8.42 5.07
CA THR A 245 -1.96 8.05 4.92
C THR A 245 -1.72 7.31 3.61
N LEU A 246 -2.52 6.28 3.31
CA LEU A 246 -2.44 5.52 2.07
C LEU A 246 -2.63 6.40 0.83
N LEU A 247 -3.72 7.17 0.79
CA LEU A 247 -4.13 7.90 -0.41
C LEU A 247 -3.33 9.18 -0.62
N LEU A 248 -2.67 9.73 0.40
CA LEU A 248 -1.89 10.96 0.29
C LEU A 248 -0.37 10.78 0.44
N ALA A 249 0.13 9.56 0.65
CA ALA A 249 1.57 9.27 0.54
C ALA A 249 2.06 9.29 -0.91
N GLN A 250 3.34 9.57 -1.12
CA GLN A 250 3.98 9.44 -2.42
C GLN A 250 4.10 7.96 -2.81
N GLY A 251 3.94 7.65 -4.11
CA GLY A 251 3.95 6.29 -4.64
C GLY A 251 2.61 5.90 -5.28
N THR A 252 2.42 4.62 -5.54
CA THR A 252 1.18 4.08 -6.11
C THR A 252 0.31 3.53 -4.98
N PRO A 253 -0.81 4.16 -4.60
CA PRO A 253 -1.69 3.62 -3.56
C PRO A 253 -2.49 2.42 -4.09
N ASN A 254 -2.52 1.35 -3.31
CA ASN A 254 -3.38 0.18 -3.50
C ASN A 254 -4.36 0.08 -2.33
N ALA A 255 -5.65 0.22 -2.62
CA ALA A 255 -6.73 0.09 -1.65
C ALA A 255 -7.44 -1.24 -1.87
N ALA A 256 -7.62 -2.02 -0.80
CA ALA A 256 -8.35 -3.28 -0.86
C ALA A 256 -9.85 -3.00 -1.09
N GLY A 257 -10.47 -3.77 -1.99
CA GLY A 257 -11.89 -3.60 -2.30
C GLY A 257 -12.76 -3.86 -1.06
N GLY A 258 -13.68 -2.95 -0.77
CA GLY A 258 -14.58 -3.04 0.38
C GLY A 258 -14.13 -2.21 1.59
N ASP A 259 -12.86 -1.81 1.69
CA ASP A 259 -12.39 -0.95 2.78
C ASP A 259 -13.09 0.41 2.79
N GLU A 260 -13.45 0.94 1.62
CA GLU A 260 -14.17 2.19 1.45
C GLU A 260 -15.60 2.16 2.01
N GLN A 261 -16.15 0.97 2.28
CA GLN A 261 -17.50 0.80 2.81
C GLN A 261 -17.52 0.13 4.20
N GLY A 262 -16.35 -0.17 4.77
CA GLY A 262 -16.22 -0.82 6.06
C GLY A 262 -16.50 -2.32 6.02
N HIS A 263 -16.06 -3.00 4.95
CA HIS A 263 -16.05 -4.46 4.88
C HIS A 263 -15.27 -5.06 6.06
N SER A 264 -15.72 -6.22 6.53
CA SER A 264 -15.14 -6.97 7.63
C SER A 264 -15.24 -8.45 7.30
N GLN A 265 -14.19 -9.18 7.65
CA GLN A 265 -14.13 -10.63 7.67
C GLN A 265 -14.26 -11.16 9.10
N HIS A 266 -14.87 -10.38 10.00
CA HIS A 266 -15.17 -10.73 11.39
C HIS A 266 -13.95 -11.21 12.19
N GLY A 267 -12.77 -10.65 11.90
CA GLY A 267 -11.53 -11.03 12.58
C GLY A 267 -10.86 -12.27 11.97
N ASN A 268 -11.38 -12.85 10.89
CA ASN A 268 -10.58 -13.76 10.08
C ASN A 268 -9.55 -12.94 9.29
N ASN A 269 -8.27 -13.30 9.38
CA ASN A 269 -7.17 -12.61 8.71
C ASN A 269 -6.53 -13.44 7.59
N ASN A 270 -7.17 -14.54 7.21
CA ASN A 270 -6.71 -15.49 6.22
C ASN A 270 -7.90 -16.21 5.59
N ALA A 271 -8.87 -15.46 5.05
CA ALA A 271 -10.15 -16.01 4.59
C ALA A 271 -10.06 -16.72 3.21
N TYR A 272 -8.91 -17.36 2.90
CA TYR A 272 -8.59 -17.93 1.58
C TYR A 272 -9.55 -19.03 1.13
N CYS A 273 -10.10 -19.79 2.07
CA CYS A 273 -11.02 -20.91 1.81
C CYS A 273 -12.49 -20.57 2.07
N GLN A 274 -12.81 -19.29 2.27
CA GLN A 274 -14.15 -18.84 2.68
C GLN A 274 -14.89 -18.21 1.50
N ASP A 275 -15.58 -19.02 0.71
CA ASP A 275 -16.54 -18.53 -0.30
C ASP A 275 -17.95 -18.42 0.31
N ASN A 276 -18.16 -17.40 1.14
CA ASN A 276 -19.43 -17.16 1.83
C ASN A 276 -19.55 -15.71 2.34
N ALA A 277 -20.60 -15.42 3.12
CA ALA A 277 -20.89 -14.10 3.65
C ALA A 277 -19.76 -13.46 4.49
N LEU A 278 -18.77 -14.23 4.95
CA LEU A 278 -17.58 -13.70 5.61
C LEU A 278 -16.72 -12.83 4.67
N THR A 279 -16.64 -13.19 3.39
CA THR A 279 -15.78 -12.53 2.39
C THR A 279 -16.55 -11.73 1.35
N TRP A 280 -17.82 -12.06 1.12
CA TRP A 280 -18.65 -11.32 0.17
C TRP A 280 -18.86 -9.87 0.62
N LEU A 281 -18.79 -8.93 -0.32
CA LEU A 281 -19.08 -7.51 -0.05
C LEU A 281 -20.59 -7.31 0.18
N ASP A 282 -20.99 -7.02 1.42
CA ASP A 282 -22.40 -6.72 1.75
C ASP A 282 -22.77 -5.26 1.48
N TRP A 283 -23.14 -4.98 0.22
CA TRP A 283 -23.55 -3.65 -0.24
C TRP A 283 -24.75 -3.05 0.51
N ARG A 284 -25.56 -3.87 1.20
CA ARG A 284 -26.72 -3.39 1.97
C ARG A 284 -26.31 -2.74 3.29
N GLN A 285 -25.14 -3.11 3.81
CA GLN A 285 -24.56 -2.59 5.05
C GLN A 285 -23.37 -1.65 4.79
N ALA A 286 -23.15 -1.27 3.53
CA ALA A 286 -22.10 -0.35 3.13
C ALA A 286 -22.22 0.98 3.89
N ASN A 287 -21.09 1.54 4.33
CA ASN A 287 -21.03 2.85 4.96
C ASN A 287 -20.87 3.97 3.90
N PRO A 288 -21.94 4.69 3.50
CA PRO A 288 -21.85 5.71 2.45
C PRO A 288 -20.96 6.90 2.86
N GLY A 289 -20.86 7.20 4.16
CA GLY A 289 -20.01 8.26 4.66
C GLY A 289 -18.53 7.96 4.46
N LEU A 290 -18.10 6.72 4.75
CA LEU A 290 -16.73 6.27 4.49
C LEU A 290 -16.42 6.18 2.99
N THR A 291 -17.41 5.81 2.18
CA THR A 291 -17.24 5.76 0.73
C THR A 291 -17.04 7.17 0.16
N ALA A 292 -17.86 8.14 0.59
CA ALA A 292 -17.70 9.54 0.22
C ALA A 292 -16.35 10.11 0.71
N PHE A 293 -15.94 9.78 1.95
CA PHE A 293 -14.64 10.16 2.51
C PHE A 293 -13.47 9.65 1.64
N THR A 294 -13.49 8.36 1.30
CA THR A 294 -12.47 7.72 0.48
C THR A 294 -12.43 8.31 -0.94
N ALA A 295 -13.60 8.50 -1.55
CA ALA A 295 -13.70 9.13 -2.87
C ALA A 295 -13.12 10.56 -2.85
N ALA A 296 -13.44 11.36 -1.84
CA ALA A 296 -12.91 12.73 -1.71
C ALA A 296 -11.38 12.74 -1.57
N LEU A 297 -10.79 11.81 -0.80
CA LEU A 297 -9.33 11.66 -0.71
C LEU A 297 -8.68 11.32 -2.06
N ILE A 298 -9.28 10.44 -2.85
CA ILE A 298 -8.79 10.10 -4.20
C ILE A 298 -8.81 11.34 -5.10
N HIS A 299 -9.89 12.13 -5.07
CA HIS A 299 -9.99 13.36 -5.84
C HIS A 299 -9.00 14.42 -5.35
N LEU A 300 -8.79 14.52 -4.03
CA LEU A 300 -7.81 15.40 -3.43
C LEU A 300 -6.39 15.04 -3.89
N ARG A 301 -6.00 13.75 -3.86
CA ARG A 301 -4.70 13.28 -4.35
C ARG A 301 -4.38 13.82 -5.75
N ARG A 302 -5.36 13.76 -6.66
CA ARG A 302 -5.20 14.19 -8.06
C ARG A 302 -4.90 15.69 -8.20
N ARG A 303 -5.20 16.49 -7.18
CA ARG A 303 -4.97 17.95 -7.14
C ARG A 303 -3.63 18.35 -6.53
N ILE A 304 -2.87 17.42 -5.95
CA ILE A 304 -1.61 17.69 -5.25
C ILE A 304 -0.43 17.33 -6.17
N PRO A 305 0.29 18.33 -6.74
CA PRO A 305 1.36 18.07 -7.71
C PRO A 305 2.49 17.17 -7.19
N ALA A 306 2.86 17.30 -5.92
CA ALA A 306 3.88 16.47 -5.27
C ALA A 306 3.54 14.96 -5.32
N LEU A 307 2.25 14.61 -5.46
CA LEU A 307 1.77 13.22 -5.49
C LEU A 307 1.49 12.71 -6.92
N THR A 308 1.33 13.60 -7.90
CA THR A 308 0.97 13.22 -9.29
C THR A 308 2.12 13.32 -10.28
N ARG A 309 3.18 14.09 -9.98
CA ARG A 309 4.33 14.29 -10.88
C ARG A 309 5.24 13.06 -11.03
N ASN A 310 5.14 12.09 -10.12
CA ASN A 310 5.96 10.88 -10.10
C ASN A 310 7.48 11.15 -10.17
N ARG A 311 7.96 12.09 -9.34
CA ARG A 311 9.39 12.42 -9.21
C ARG A 311 9.78 12.43 -7.74
N TRP A 312 10.96 11.90 -7.44
CA TRP A 312 11.54 11.94 -6.10
C TRP A 312 11.60 13.37 -5.58
N TRP A 313 11.18 13.57 -4.33
CA TRP A 313 11.32 14.86 -3.66
C TRP A 313 12.76 15.08 -3.24
N GLN A 314 13.27 16.28 -3.44
CA GLN A 314 14.60 16.72 -3.03
C GLN A 314 14.47 17.84 -2.00
N GLU A 315 15.46 17.94 -1.13
CA GLU A 315 15.47 19.01 -0.13
C GLU A 315 15.42 20.39 -0.81
N GLY A 316 14.48 21.23 -0.38
CA GLY A 316 14.32 22.60 -0.89
C GLY A 316 13.63 22.74 -2.25
N ASP A 317 13.14 21.67 -2.87
CA ASP A 317 12.49 21.73 -4.20
C ASP A 317 11.00 22.17 -4.18
N GLY A 318 10.46 22.46 -2.99
CA GLY A 318 9.08 22.89 -2.77
C GLY A 318 8.03 21.78 -2.80
N ASN A 319 8.42 20.51 -3.02
CA ASN A 319 7.47 19.40 -3.04
C ASN A 319 7.01 19.02 -1.64
N VAL A 320 7.89 19.02 -0.64
CA VAL A 320 7.56 18.64 0.74
C VAL A 320 8.30 19.49 1.78
N ARG A 321 7.64 19.80 2.90
CA ARG A 321 8.27 20.26 4.15
C ARG A 321 7.70 19.48 5.32
N TRP A 322 8.57 19.10 6.25
CA TRP A 322 8.23 18.32 7.43
C TRP A 322 8.33 19.21 8.66
N LEU A 323 7.21 19.43 9.34
CA LEU A 323 7.10 20.40 10.42
C LEU A 323 6.66 19.72 11.72
N ASN A 324 7.10 20.24 12.85
CA ASN A 324 6.63 19.84 14.17
C ASN A 324 5.27 20.50 14.50
N ARG A 325 4.76 20.24 15.70
CA ARG A 325 3.50 20.83 16.19
C ARG A 325 3.47 22.36 16.27
N ASN A 326 4.63 23.04 16.20
CA ASN A 326 4.73 24.50 16.25
C ASN A 326 4.87 25.12 14.85
N GLY A 327 4.69 24.34 13.79
CA GLY A 327 4.83 24.81 12.40
C GLY A 327 6.28 25.08 11.98
N GLN A 328 7.26 24.59 12.74
CA GLN A 328 8.70 24.75 12.47
C GLN A 328 9.29 23.45 11.90
N PRO A 329 10.38 23.50 11.12
CA PRO A 329 11.07 22.29 10.67
C PRO A 329 11.44 21.35 11.82
N LEU A 330 11.24 20.05 11.64
CA LEU A 330 11.62 19.03 12.62
C LEU A 330 13.14 19.03 12.85
N THR A 331 13.54 19.05 14.12
CA THR A 331 14.93 18.87 14.54
C THR A 331 15.35 17.40 14.49
N ALA A 332 16.67 17.13 14.48
CA ALA A 332 17.19 15.76 14.49
C ALA A 332 16.70 14.92 15.68
N ALA A 333 16.53 15.53 16.86
CA ALA A 333 16.00 14.85 18.04
C ALA A 333 14.51 14.53 17.88
N GLU A 334 13.71 15.46 17.34
CA GLU A 334 12.29 15.22 17.10
C GLU A 334 12.06 14.12 16.06
N TRP A 335 12.91 14.03 15.03
CA TRP A 335 12.84 12.95 14.04
C TRP A 335 12.93 11.55 14.66
N GLN A 336 13.75 11.39 15.70
CA GLN A 336 14.05 10.10 16.32
C GLN A 336 13.19 9.80 17.55
N GLN A 337 12.91 10.83 18.36
CA GLN A 337 12.32 10.69 19.70
C GLN A 337 11.12 11.63 19.92
N GLY A 338 10.70 12.36 18.90
CA GLY A 338 9.52 13.22 18.97
C GLY A 338 8.26 12.40 19.21
N ALA A 339 7.26 13.05 19.82
CA ALA A 339 5.92 12.50 19.87
C ALA A 339 5.40 12.26 18.44
N ALA A 340 4.49 11.30 18.27
CA ALA A 340 3.90 10.95 16.97
C ALA A 340 2.91 12.02 16.46
N CYS A 341 3.34 13.28 16.42
CA CYS A 341 2.59 14.42 15.88
C CYS A 341 3.48 15.26 14.96
N MET A 342 3.02 15.52 13.74
CA MET A 342 3.77 16.23 12.72
C MET A 342 2.86 16.85 11.67
N GLN A 343 3.40 17.78 10.88
CA GLN A 343 2.71 18.35 9.73
C GLN A 343 3.53 18.10 8.46
N ILE A 344 2.84 17.79 7.37
CA ILE A 344 3.43 17.53 6.06
C ILE A 344 2.87 18.55 5.08
N GLN A 345 3.70 19.52 4.70
CA GLN A 345 3.31 20.53 3.71
C GLN A 345 3.72 20.06 2.32
N LEU A 346 2.77 19.90 1.41
CA LEU A 346 2.99 19.43 0.05
C LEU A 346 2.74 20.54 -0.98
N SER A 347 3.66 20.68 -1.94
CA SER A 347 3.59 21.65 -3.05
C SER A 347 3.33 23.09 -2.56
N ASP A 348 3.87 23.44 -1.39
CA ASP A 348 3.68 24.69 -0.64
C ASP A 348 2.21 25.13 -0.37
N ARG A 349 1.22 24.34 -0.80
CA ARG A 349 -0.20 24.70 -0.81
C ARG A 349 -1.06 23.78 0.06
N TRP A 350 -0.68 22.52 0.20
CA TRP A 350 -1.45 21.53 0.93
C TRP A 350 -0.75 21.20 2.23
N LEU A 351 -1.49 21.04 3.32
CA LEU A 351 -0.91 20.76 4.63
C LEU A 351 -1.70 19.64 5.29
N LEU A 352 -1.04 18.51 5.55
CA LEU A 352 -1.57 17.43 6.33
C LEU A 352 -1.10 17.61 7.77
N THR A 353 -2.01 17.53 8.74
CA THR A 353 -1.67 17.53 10.17
C THR A 353 -1.99 16.17 10.75
N LEU A 354 -0.99 15.54 11.38
CA LEU A 354 -1.09 14.20 11.93
C LEU A 354 -0.93 14.27 13.44
N ASN A 355 -1.91 13.75 14.18
CA ASN A 355 -1.78 13.48 15.62
C ASN A 355 -2.04 12.00 15.87
N ALA A 356 -1.00 11.18 15.81
CA ALA A 356 -1.09 9.76 16.14
C ALA A 356 -0.95 9.49 17.65
N THR A 357 -0.94 10.52 18.51
CA THR A 357 -0.90 10.33 19.97
C THR A 357 -2.27 9.98 20.54
N ALA A 358 -2.28 9.51 21.80
CA ALA A 358 -3.51 9.14 22.52
C ALA A 358 -4.27 10.34 23.08
N GLU A 359 -3.71 11.55 23.02
CA GLU A 359 -4.28 12.76 23.59
C GLU A 359 -4.63 13.77 22.49
N VAL A 360 -5.53 14.71 22.83
CA VAL A 360 -5.77 15.89 21.99
C VAL A 360 -4.55 16.80 22.04
N VAL A 361 -4.11 17.30 20.87
CA VAL A 361 -2.92 18.15 20.75
C VAL A 361 -3.25 19.40 19.96
N ASP A 362 -2.82 20.55 20.47
CA ASP A 362 -2.84 21.80 19.72
C ASP A 362 -1.63 21.88 18.80
N MET A 363 -1.88 22.09 17.51
CA MET A 363 -0.86 22.23 16.48
C MET A 363 -0.97 23.60 15.81
N VAL A 364 0.07 24.43 15.96
CA VAL A 364 0.19 25.72 15.29
C VAL A 364 0.53 25.48 13.82
N LEU A 365 -0.32 25.95 12.91
CA LEU A 365 -0.10 25.82 11.48
C LEU A 365 0.99 26.81 11.01
N PRO A 366 1.79 26.47 9.98
CA PRO A 366 2.80 27.36 9.44
C PRO A 366 2.20 28.64 8.84
N GLU A 367 3.04 29.64 8.58
CA GLU A 367 2.60 30.94 8.06
C GLU A 367 1.69 30.83 6.83
N GLY A 368 0.48 31.41 6.95
CA GLY A 368 -0.53 31.43 5.91
C GLY A 368 -1.96 31.37 6.45
N GLU A 369 -2.91 31.63 5.55
CA GLU A 369 -4.32 31.35 5.82
C GLU A 369 -4.66 29.93 5.36
N TRP A 370 -5.02 29.06 6.30
CA TRP A 370 -5.29 27.64 6.05
C TRP A 370 -6.76 27.32 6.26
N ARG A 371 -7.36 26.59 5.31
CA ARG A 371 -8.75 26.12 5.38
C ARG A 371 -8.80 24.61 5.25
N ALA A 372 -9.50 23.93 6.16
CA ALA A 372 -9.72 22.49 6.05
C ALA A 372 -10.51 22.20 4.77
N VAL A 373 -10.15 21.13 4.07
CA VAL A 373 -10.77 20.76 2.77
C VAL A 373 -11.54 19.44 2.89
N PRO A 374 -12.44 19.13 1.95
CA PRO A 374 -13.05 17.81 1.88
C PRO A 374 -12.01 16.68 1.84
N PRO A 375 -12.25 15.56 2.54
CA PRO A 375 -13.49 15.25 3.29
C PRO A 375 -13.54 15.75 4.75
N PHE A 376 -12.55 16.52 5.22
CA PHE A 376 -12.46 16.94 6.62
C PHE A 376 -13.35 18.14 6.96
N ALA A 377 -13.74 18.90 5.95
CA ALA A 377 -14.72 19.99 6.03
C ALA A 377 -15.49 20.11 4.69
N GLY A 378 -16.51 20.97 4.65
CA GLY A 378 -17.22 21.29 3.39
C GLY A 378 -16.34 22.04 2.38
N GLU A 379 -16.72 22.03 1.09
CA GLU A 379 -15.95 22.63 -0.01
C GLU A 379 -15.66 24.13 0.19
N ASP A 380 -16.66 24.89 0.62
CA ASP A 380 -16.56 26.34 0.84
C ASP A 380 -16.35 26.69 2.33
N ASN A 381 -15.53 25.92 3.03
CA ASN A 381 -15.22 26.18 4.43
C ASN A 381 -14.63 27.60 4.62
N PRO A 382 -15.33 28.53 5.29
CA PRO A 382 -14.85 29.90 5.47
C PRO A 382 -13.83 30.03 6.62
N VAL A 383 -13.67 28.97 7.42
CA VAL A 383 -12.87 29.01 8.64
C VAL A 383 -11.39 28.98 8.31
N ILE A 384 -10.71 30.10 8.59
CA ILE A 384 -9.26 30.18 8.60
C ILE A 384 -8.78 29.65 9.95
N MET A 385 -7.89 28.67 9.90
CA MET A 385 -7.31 28.07 11.09
C MET A 385 -5.85 28.51 11.25
N ALA A 386 -5.50 28.95 12.45
CA ALA A 386 -4.13 29.21 12.87
C ALA A 386 -3.59 28.09 13.79
N VAL A 387 -4.49 27.50 14.59
CA VAL A 387 -4.18 26.36 15.48
C VAL A 387 -5.21 25.28 15.25
N TRP A 388 -4.76 24.08 14.91
CA TRP A 388 -5.61 22.91 14.80
C TRP A 388 -5.66 22.16 16.14
N HIS A 389 -6.86 22.00 16.68
CA HIS A 389 -7.13 21.14 17.84
C HIS A 389 -7.25 19.69 17.35
N GLY A 390 -6.13 19.00 17.26
CA GLY A 390 -6.03 17.66 16.69
C GLY A 390 -6.55 16.58 17.65
N PRO A 391 -7.64 15.86 17.34
CA PRO A 391 -8.10 14.74 18.16
C PRO A 391 -7.01 13.67 18.29
N ALA A 392 -7.09 12.84 19.33
CA ALA A 392 -6.26 11.65 19.45
C ALA A 392 -6.44 10.75 18.22
N HIS A 393 -5.35 10.27 17.64
CA HIS A 393 -5.33 9.53 16.36
C HIS A 393 -6.00 10.29 15.19
N GLY A 394 -6.02 11.62 15.27
CA GLY A 394 -6.65 12.49 14.29
C GLY A 394 -5.74 12.82 13.12
N VAL A 395 -6.35 13.03 11.95
CA VAL A 395 -5.72 13.66 10.79
C VAL A 395 -6.65 14.73 10.22
N CYS A 396 -6.08 15.79 9.66
CA CYS A 396 -6.81 16.77 8.87
C CYS A 396 -5.95 17.25 7.71
N VAL A 397 -6.59 17.70 6.63
CA VAL A 397 -5.90 18.30 5.47
C VAL A 397 -6.43 19.69 5.21
N PHE A 398 -5.50 20.61 5.00
CA PHE A 398 -5.72 22.01 4.74
C PHE A 398 -5.22 22.40 3.36
N SER A 399 -5.82 23.45 2.81
CA SER A 399 -5.26 24.19 1.68
C SER A 399 -4.96 25.63 2.08
N LYS A 400 -3.83 26.13 1.60
CA LYS A 400 -3.43 27.53 1.73
C LYS A 400 -4.27 28.39 0.80
N VAL A 401 -4.87 29.45 1.32
CA VAL A 401 -5.55 30.47 0.52
C VAL A 401 -4.49 31.21 -0.29
N VAL A 402 -4.69 31.29 -1.61
CA VAL A 402 -3.81 32.06 -2.49
C VAL A 402 -4.53 33.37 -2.80
N SER A 403 -3.98 34.49 -2.35
CA SER A 403 -4.48 35.81 -2.68
C SER A 403 -4.42 36.04 -4.20
N PRO A 404 -5.48 36.56 -4.85
CA PRO A 404 -5.50 36.79 -6.30
C PRO A 404 -4.37 37.68 -6.83
N GLU A 405 -3.74 38.48 -5.97
CA GLU A 405 -2.68 39.43 -6.33
C GLU A 405 -1.33 38.78 -6.70
N ALA A 406 -1.14 37.49 -6.42
CA ALA A 406 0.12 36.80 -6.70
C ALA A 406 0.34 36.43 -8.18
N PHE A 407 -0.69 36.54 -9.03
CA PHE A 407 -0.56 36.48 -10.49
C PHE A 407 -0.74 37.88 -11.06
N GLY A 408 0.37 38.61 -11.19
CA GLY A 408 0.42 39.93 -11.82
C GLY A 408 -0.02 39.87 -13.29
N TRP A 409 -1.34 39.95 -13.53
CA TRP A 409 -1.87 40.47 -14.78
C TRP A 409 -1.78 41.99 -14.71
N THR A 410 -0.64 42.53 -15.16
CA THR A 410 -0.55 43.92 -15.58
C THR A 410 -1.57 44.14 -16.69
N ARG A 411 -2.73 44.72 -16.36
CA ARG A 411 -3.60 45.36 -17.35
C ARG A 411 -2.80 46.51 -17.95
N GLY A 412 -2.21 46.27 -19.12
CA GLY A 412 -1.64 47.32 -19.96
C GLY A 412 -2.74 48.30 -20.35
N GLY A 413 -2.84 49.40 -19.62
CA GLY A 413 -3.58 50.58 -20.02
C GLY A 413 -2.82 51.28 -21.14
N GLY A 414 -3.12 50.92 -22.39
CA GLY A 414 -2.74 51.71 -23.55
C GLY A 414 -3.66 52.92 -23.67
N ALA A 415 -3.18 54.08 -23.22
CA ALA A 415 -3.76 55.37 -23.59
C ALA A 415 -3.39 55.65 -25.06
N ALA A 416 -4.42 55.78 -25.91
CA ALA A 416 -4.26 56.34 -27.25
C ALA A 416 -4.35 57.86 -27.16
N GLY A 417 -3.28 58.53 -27.58
CA GLY A 417 -3.23 59.94 -27.97
C GLY A 417 -2.82 60.03 -29.43
#